data_AF-A0A7S4VVA7-F1
#
_entry.id   AF-A0A7S4VVA7-F1
#
_cell.length_a   1.000
_cell.length_b   1.000
_cell.length_c   1.000
_cell.angle_alpha   90.00
_cell.angle_beta   90.00
_cell.angle_gamma   90.00
#
_symmetry.space_group_name_H-M   'P 1'
#
loop_
_entity.id
_entity.type
_entity.pdbx_description
1 polymer ?
#
loop_
_entity_poly.entity_id
_entity_poly.type
_entity_poly.pdbx_seq_one_letter_code
_entity_poly.pdbx_strand_id
1 'polypeptide(L)'
;HKASQQSSMLLKSRETEHCVLTFEGTDTAFDLLQDLKFWPVDFCGYVDEGDEKALQWGHTFTHWGFKYHLLRMVAAKEFQDDIRQKLPQCKSVSSVGHSLGGAMATLFGMCVTRAPMKGEAGYRDYSLMGWSTT
;
A
#
# COMPACT_ATOMS: atom_id res chain seq x y z
N HIS A 1 24.31 9.69 -10.27
CA HIS A 1 23.58 8.62 -9.55
C HIS A 1 22.12 8.62 -10.00
N LYS A 2 21.69 7.58 -10.71
CA LYS A 2 20.27 7.38 -11.06
C LYS A 2 19.61 6.82 -9.81
N ALA A 3 18.72 7.56 -9.16
CA ALA A 3 17.89 6.99 -8.10
C ALA A 3 17.14 5.80 -8.72
N SER A 4 17.23 4.61 -8.13
CA SER A 4 16.51 3.46 -8.65
C SER A 4 15.02 3.76 -8.59
N GLN A 5 14.35 3.49 -9.70
CA GLN A 5 12.93 3.71 -9.84
C GLN A 5 12.25 2.65 -8.99
N GLN A 6 11.62 3.05 -7.89
CA GLN A 6 10.85 2.12 -7.04
C GLN A 6 9.84 1.38 -7.93
N SER A 7 9.91 0.05 -7.96
CA SER A 7 9.12 -0.76 -8.89
C SER A 7 8.10 -1.66 -8.17
N SER A 8 7.01 -1.98 -8.86
CA SER A 8 6.05 -3.00 -8.44
C SER A 8 5.78 -3.93 -9.63
N MET A 9 5.49 -5.19 -9.34
CA MET A 9 5.19 -6.19 -10.37
C MET A 9 4.00 -7.06 -9.97
N LEU A 10 3.19 -7.44 -10.94
CA LEU A 10 2.10 -8.40 -10.76
C LEU A 10 2.41 -9.69 -11.50
N LEU A 11 2.47 -10.79 -10.77
CA LEU A 11 2.72 -12.13 -11.30
C LEU A 11 1.46 -12.98 -11.10
N LYS A 12 0.94 -13.62 -12.16
CA LYS A 12 -0.25 -14.49 -12.09
C LYS A 12 0.12 -15.95 -12.33
N SER A 13 -0.33 -16.85 -11.45
CA SER A 13 -0.29 -18.29 -11.69
C SER A 13 -1.31 -18.68 -12.75
N ARG A 14 -0.88 -19.48 -13.75
CA ARG A 14 -1.78 -19.97 -14.81
C ARG A 14 -2.76 -21.04 -14.34
N GLU A 15 -2.41 -21.77 -13.28
CA GLU A 15 -3.21 -22.89 -12.78
C GLU A 15 -4.25 -22.46 -11.75
N THR A 16 -3.85 -21.59 -10.82
CA THR A 16 -4.69 -21.19 -9.67
C THR A 16 -5.33 -19.83 -9.83
N GLU A 17 -4.88 -19.05 -10.83
CA GLU A 17 -5.21 -17.64 -11.01
C GLU A 17 -4.88 -16.76 -9.79
N HIS A 18 -4.04 -17.28 -8.89
CA HIS A 18 -3.47 -16.52 -7.78
C HIS A 18 -2.46 -15.51 -8.31
N CYS A 19 -2.54 -14.28 -7.82
CA CYS A 19 -1.60 -13.22 -8.15
C CYS A 19 -0.70 -12.87 -6.96
N VAL A 20 0.57 -12.64 -7.24
CA VAL A 20 1.52 -12.06 -6.30
C VAL A 20 1.86 -10.65 -6.78
N LEU A 21 1.55 -9.66 -5.95
CA LEU A 21 1.92 -8.27 -6.16
C LEU A 21 3.17 -7.96 -5.32
N THR A 22 4.25 -7.59 -5.97
CA THR A 22 5.51 -7.25 -5.31
C THR A 22 5.68 -5.75 -5.15
N PHE A 23 6.30 -5.35 -4.05
CA PHE A 23 6.70 -3.97 -3.78
C PHE A 23 8.20 -3.93 -3.52
N GLU A 24 8.94 -3.21 -4.37
CA GLU A 24 10.38 -3.02 -4.21
C GLU A 24 10.67 -1.81 -3.32
N GLY A 25 11.55 -2.00 -2.33
CA GLY A 25 12.11 -0.90 -1.55
C GLY A 25 13.09 -0.06 -2.38
N THR A 26 13.58 1.05 -1.82
CA THR A 26 14.68 1.82 -2.43
C THR A 26 16.03 1.15 -2.12
N ASP A 27 17.02 1.28 -3.02
CA ASP A 27 18.40 0.81 -2.80
C ASP A 27 19.07 1.50 -1.59
N THR A 28 18.52 2.64 -1.16
CA THR A 28 18.95 3.39 0.02
C THR A 28 18.14 3.01 1.27
N ALA A 29 17.54 1.82 1.34
CA ALA A 29 16.64 1.44 2.44
C ALA A 29 17.26 1.63 3.84
N PHE A 30 18.59 1.49 3.97
CA PHE A 30 19.31 1.80 5.21
C PHE A 30 19.35 3.30 5.53
N ASP A 31 19.67 4.16 4.55
CA ASP A 31 19.63 5.62 4.73
C ASP A 31 18.20 6.11 4.96
N LEU A 32 17.23 5.50 4.27
CA LEU A 32 15.81 5.81 4.47
C LEU A 32 15.37 5.44 5.88
N LEU A 33 15.71 4.26 6.41
CA LEU A 33 15.37 3.88 7.80
C LEU A 33 15.91 4.87 8.84
N GLN A 34 16.99 5.59 8.53
CA GLN A 34 17.54 6.65 9.36
C GLN A 34 16.84 8.01 9.14
N ASP A 35 16.42 8.31 7.91
CA ASP A 35 15.71 9.53 7.51
C ASP A 35 14.17 9.44 7.59
N LEU A 36 13.64 8.25 7.88
CA LEU A 36 12.22 7.96 8.09
C LEU A 36 11.76 8.83 9.26
N LYS A 37 11.26 10.03 8.94
CA LYS A 37 10.59 10.88 9.91
C LYS A 37 9.46 10.05 10.51
N PHE A 38 9.64 9.63 11.76
CA PHE A 38 8.78 8.75 12.56
C PHE A 38 7.45 9.41 12.93
N TRP A 39 6.83 10.12 12.00
CA TRP A 39 5.57 10.78 12.23
C TRP A 39 4.42 9.80 12.02
N PRO A 40 3.61 9.53 13.07
CA PRO A 40 2.39 8.77 12.94
C PRO A 40 1.39 9.58 12.11
N VAL A 41 0.75 8.92 11.14
CA VAL A 41 -0.29 9.51 10.31
C VAL A 41 -1.46 8.54 10.14
N ASP A 42 -2.62 9.09 9.84
CA ASP A 42 -3.78 8.31 9.44
C ASP A 42 -3.46 7.47 8.20
N PHE A 43 -4.12 6.32 8.06
CA PHE A 43 -4.06 5.56 6.82
C PHE A 43 -5.29 4.67 6.70
N CYS A 44 -5.95 4.74 5.55
CA CYS A 44 -7.03 3.83 5.15
C CYS A 44 -8.12 3.56 6.22
N GLY A 45 -8.44 4.57 7.06
CA GLY A 45 -9.54 4.49 8.02
C GLY A 45 -9.24 3.62 9.25
N TYR A 46 -7.96 3.45 9.59
CA TYR A 46 -7.52 2.83 10.86
C TYR A 46 -7.37 3.85 12.01
N VAL A 47 -7.70 5.11 11.76
CA VAL A 47 -7.88 6.13 12.79
C VAL A 47 -9.12 6.94 12.42
N ASP A 48 -9.80 7.43 13.45
CA ASP A 48 -10.93 8.34 13.37
C ASP A 48 -10.57 9.73 13.89
N GLU A 49 -11.42 10.70 13.60
CA GLU A 49 -11.30 12.05 14.17
C GLU A 49 -11.40 11.99 15.70
N GLY A 50 -10.40 12.52 16.41
CA GLY A 50 -10.30 12.50 17.87
C GLY A 50 -9.25 11.54 18.42
N ASP A 51 -8.78 10.58 17.62
CA ASP A 51 -7.73 9.62 18.03
C ASP A 51 -6.39 10.29 18.32
N GLU A 52 -6.16 11.50 17.81
CA GLU A 52 -4.98 12.30 18.12
C GLU A 52 -4.86 12.64 19.62
N LYS A 53 -5.96 12.57 20.37
CA LYS A 53 -6.01 12.85 21.82
C LYS A 53 -5.88 11.60 22.66
N ALA A 54 -6.45 10.48 22.20
CA ALA A 54 -6.37 9.17 22.84
C ALA A 54 -6.68 8.07 21.82
N LEU A 55 -5.71 7.19 21.57
CA LEU A 55 -5.87 6.09 20.62
C LEU A 55 -6.94 5.10 21.12
N GLN A 56 -7.95 4.84 20.31
CA GLN A 56 -8.98 3.85 20.61
C GLN A 56 -8.47 2.42 20.35
N TRP A 57 -9.08 1.45 21.02
CA TRP A 57 -8.71 0.05 20.85
C TRP A 57 -9.05 -0.43 19.44
N GLY A 58 -8.07 -1.00 18.74
CA GLY A 58 -8.21 -1.39 17.33
C GLY A 58 -7.86 -0.30 16.32
N HIS A 59 -7.60 0.94 16.76
CA HIS A 59 -7.11 2.01 15.92
C HIS A 59 -5.58 2.04 15.94
N THR A 60 -4.96 2.46 14.85
CA THR A 60 -3.50 2.51 14.75
C THR A 60 -3.03 3.54 13.74
N PHE A 61 -2.03 4.32 14.14
CA PHE A 61 -1.34 5.20 13.22
C PHE A 61 -0.32 4.43 12.37
N THR A 62 -0.12 4.91 11.16
CA THR A 62 0.87 4.39 10.22
C THR A 62 2.09 5.30 10.18
N HIS A 63 3.26 4.71 9.96
CA HIS A 63 4.48 5.47 9.74
C HIS A 63 4.39 6.28 8.42
N TRP A 64 4.54 7.61 8.49
CA TRP A 64 4.39 8.50 7.34
C TRP A 64 5.21 8.08 6.12
N GLY A 65 6.50 7.78 6.31
CA GLY A 65 7.36 7.37 5.19
C GLY A 65 6.86 6.13 4.44
N PHE A 66 6.31 5.14 5.14
CA PHE A 66 5.76 3.93 4.51
C PHE A 66 4.47 4.26 3.73
N LYS A 67 3.56 5.05 4.32
CA LYS A 67 2.38 5.56 3.60
C LYS A 67 2.80 6.35 2.37
N TYR A 68 3.75 7.26 2.49
CA TYR A 68 4.22 8.11 1.40
C TYR A 68 4.76 7.30 0.23
N HIS A 69 5.66 6.34 0.49
CA HIS A 69 6.24 5.52 -0.58
C HIS A 69 5.20 4.60 -1.23
N LEU A 70 4.31 4.00 -0.44
CA LEU A 70 3.21 3.20 -0.98
C LEU A 70 2.32 4.06 -1.89
N LEU A 71 1.83 5.20 -1.39
CA LEU A 71 0.93 6.07 -2.15
C LEU A 71 1.58 6.61 -3.41
N ARG A 72 2.86 6.98 -3.36
CA ARG A 72 3.62 7.38 -4.55
C ARG A 72 3.66 6.26 -5.59
N MET A 73 3.88 5.02 -5.16
CA MET A 73 3.95 3.87 -6.06
C MET A 73 2.59 3.51 -6.64
N VAL A 74 1.54 3.41 -5.81
CA VAL A 74 0.21 3.04 -6.31
C VAL A 74 -0.41 4.15 -7.15
N ALA A 75 -0.08 5.43 -6.91
CA ALA A 75 -0.56 6.53 -7.74
C ALA A 75 0.20 6.67 -9.08
N ALA A 76 1.33 5.97 -9.26
CA ALA A 76 2.11 6.04 -10.48
C ALA A 76 1.32 5.48 -11.68
N LYS A 77 1.55 6.05 -12.86
CA LYS A 77 0.85 5.67 -14.09
C LYS A 77 1.07 4.20 -14.42
N GLU A 78 2.30 3.72 -14.24
CA GLU A 78 2.69 2.33 -14.46
C GLU A 78 1.87 1.38 -13.56
N PHE A 79 1.67 1.73 -12.28
CA PHE A 79 0.82 0.93 -11.40
C PHE A 79 -0.65 0.98 -11.85
N GLN A 80 -1.19 2.17 -12.12
CA GLN A 80 -2.59 2.34 -12.49
C GLN A 80 -2.93 1.61 -13.79
N ASP A 81 -2.07 1.69 -14.79
CA ASP A 81 -2.34 1.15 -16.11
C ASP A 81 -1.99 -0.34 -16.21
N ASP A 82 -0.84 -0.75 -15.65
CA ASP A 82 -0.32 -2.11 -15.90
C ASP A 82 -0.62 -3.10 -14.78
N ILE A 83 -0.88 -2.63 -13.56
CA ILE A 83 -1.13 -3.49 -12.39
C ILE A 83 -2.60 -3.43 -11.99
N ARG A 84 -3.12 -2.25 -11.63
CA ARG A 84 -4.46 -2.11 -11.06
C ARG A 84 -5.55 -2.65 -11.97
N GLN A 85 -5.45 -2.41 -13.28
CA GLN A 85 -6.41 -2.92 -14.27
C GLN A 85 -6.44 -4.45 -14.40
N LYS A 86 -5.37 -5.14 -14.00
CA LYS A 86 -5.25 -6.60 -14.08
C LYS A 86 -5.66 -7.31 -12.79
N LEU A 87 -5.73 -6.59 -11.66
CA LEU A 87 -6.13 -7.15 -10.36
C LEU A 87 -7.53 -7.81 -10.36
N PRO A 88 -8.55 -7.33 -11.10
CA PRO A 88 -9.84 -8.04 -11.21
C PRO A 88 -9.74 -9.44 -11.83
N GLN A 89 -8.67 -9.74 -12.57
CA GLN A 89 -8.45 -11.04 -13.20
C GLN A 89 -7.81 -12.06 -12.24
N CYS A 90 -7.47 -11.64 -11.02
CA CYS A 90 -6.86 -12.48 -10.01
C CYS A 90 -7.95 -13.09 -9.13
N LYS A 91 -7.93 -14.41 -8.95
CA LYS A 91 -8.83 -15.10 -8.02
C LYS A 91 -8.52 -14.73 -6.56
N SER A 92 -7.25 -14.47 -6.27
CA SER A 92 -6.76 -13.99 -4.99
C SER A 92 -5.44 -13.25 -5.20
N VAL A 93 -5.09 -12.36 -4.28
CA VAL A 93 -3.88 -11.54 -4.36
C VAL A 93 -3.10 -11.65 -3.05
N SER A 94 -1.80 -11.99 -3.14
CA SER A 94 -0.83 -11.83 -2.05
C SER A 94 0.04 -10.61 -2.34
N SER A 95 0.16 -9.68 -1.39
CA SER A 95 1.14 -8.60 -1.46
C SER A 95 2.40 -8.98 -0.69
N VAL A 96 3.58 -8.85 -1.33
CA VAL A 96 4.86 -9.21 -0.73
C VAL A 96 5.95 -8.18 -1.01
N GLY A 97 6.97 -8.15 -0.16
CA GLY A 97 8.16 -7.32 -0.36
C GLY A 97 9.15 -7.52 0.79
N HIS A 98 10.35 -6.99 0.63
CA HIS A 98 11.40 -7.04 1.66
C HIS A 98 11.65 -5.65 2.24
N SER A 99 11.93 -5.56 3.55
CA SER A 99 12.23 -4.31 4.26
C SER A 99 11.13 -3.25 4.03
N LEU A 100 11.47 -2.07 3.47
CA LEU A 100 10.49 -1.04 3.06
C LEU A 100 9.40 -1.61 2.14
N GLY A 101 9.78 -2.48 1.21
CA GLY A 101 8.84 -3.19 0.33
C GLY A 101 7.85 -4.05 1.11
N GLY A 102 8.30 -4.69 2.19
CA GLY A 102 7.45 -5.46 3.10
C GLY A 102 6.46 -4.57 3.86
N ALA A 103 6.92 -3.40 4.34
CA ALA A 103 6.03 -2.43 4.97
C ALA A 103 4.96 -1.92 3.99
N MET A 104 5.34 -1.58 2.75
CA MET A 104 4.40 -1.18 1.70
C MET A 104 3.41 -2.31 1.37
N ALA A 105 3.88 -3.55 1.24
CA ALA A 105 3.05 -4.71 0.96
C ALA A 105 2.01 -4.96 2.07
N THR A 106 2.40 -4.80 3.33
CA THR A 106 1.49 -4.90 4.49
C THR A 106 0.44 -3.80 4.45
N LEU A 107 0.84 -2.54 4.28
CA LEU A 107 -0.09 -1.42 4.21
C LEU A 107 -1.06 -1.53 3.04
N PHE A 108 -0.57 -1.95 1.87
CA PHE A 108 -1.42 -2.25 0.71
C PHE A 108 -2.48 -3.30 1.08
N GLY A 109 -2.05 -4.45 1.60
CA GLY A 109 -2.93 -5.56 1.98
C GLY A 109 -3.98 -5.15 3.01
N MET A 110 -3.57 -4.41 4.05
CA MET A 110 -4.48 -3.85 5.06
C MET A 110 -5.54 -2.95 4.43
N CYS A 111 -5.13 -2.00 3.59
CA CYS A 111 -6.03 -1.01 3.03
C CYS A 111 -7.04 -1.62 2.05
N VAL A 112 -6.59 -2.51 1.16
CA VAL A 112 -7.48 -3.16 0.19
C VAL A 112 -8.45 -4.13 0.85
N THR A 113 -8.06 -4.73 1.99
CA THR A 113 -8.94 -5.58 2.80
C THR A 113 -9.95 -4.76 3.59
N ARG A 114 -9.57 -3.60 4.13
CA ARG A 114 -10.47 -2.69 4.86
C ARG A 114 -11.56 -2.11 3.96
N ALA A 115 -11.23 -1.88 2.68
CA ALA A 115 -12.14 -1.48 1.61
C ALA A 115 -13.17 -0.40 1.99
N PRO A 116 -12.73 0.77 2.52
CA PRO A 116 -13.66 1.83 2.91
C PRO A 116 -14.51 2.31 1.73
N MET A 117 -15.76 2.65 1.99
CA MET A 117 -16.69 3.18 1.00
C MET A 117 -16.52 4.70 0.81
N LYS A 118 -17.04 5.24 -0.29
CA LYS A 118 -17.02 6.69 -0.53
C LYS A 118 -17.75 7.44 0.59
N GLY A 119 -17.04 8.32 1.28
CA GLY A 119 -17.54 9.06 2.44
C GLY A 119 -17.00 8.54 3.77
N GLU A 120 -16.41 7.35 3.80
CA GLU A 120 -15.72 6.82 4.98
C GLU A 120 -14.28 7.32 5.08
N ALA A 121 -13.75 7.34 6.30
CA ALA A 121 -12.34 7.64 6.57
C ALA A 121 -11.44 6.70 5.76
N GLY A 122 -10.36 7.26 5.18
CA GLY A 122 -9.40 6.48 4.39
C GLY A 122 -9.83 6.13 2.96
N TYR A 123 -11.05 6.49 2.52
CA TYR A 123 -11.49 6.23 1.14
C TYR A 123 -10.52 6.78 0.09
N ARG A 124 -9.92 7.95 0.35
CA ARG A 124 -8.96 8.56 -0.60
C ARG A 124 -7.75 7.66 -0.84
N ASP A 125 -7.18 7.10 0.24
CA ASP A 125 -6.05 6.18 0.15
C ASP A 125 -6.47 4.88 -0.57
N TYR A 126 -7.61 4.31 -0.19
CA TYR A 126 -8.16 3.11 -0.81
C TYR A 126 -8.44 3.30 -2.31
N SER A 127 -8.98 4.45 -2.72
CA SER A 127 -9.37 4.73 -4.11
C SER A 127 -8.22 4.65 -5.11
N LEU A 128 -6.97 4.74 -4.65
CA LEU A 128 -5.77 4.59 -5.48
C LEU A 128 -5.40 3.13 -5.73
N MET A 129 -5.75 2.21 -4.83
CA MET A 129 -5.26 0.83 -4.84
C MET A 129 -6.35 -0.23 -4.88
N GLY A 130 -7.60 0.12 -4.54
CA GLY A 130 -8.75 -0.77 -4.57
C GLY A 130 -9.23 -1.06 -5.99
N TRP A 131 -9.83 -2.24 -6.17
CA TRP A 131 -10.44 -2.70 -7.41
C TRP A 131 -11.72 -3.48 -7.09
N SER A 132 -12.57 -3.64 -8.10
CA SER A 132 -13.73 -4.53 -8.03
C SER A 132 -13.48 -5.73 -8.92
N THR A 133 -13.83 -6.92 -8.44
CA THR A 133 -13.91 -8.12 -9.29
C THR A 133 -15.02 -7.90 -10.30
N THR A 134 -14.72 -8.12 -11.58
CA THR A 134 -15.72 -8.26 -12.65
C THR A 134 -16.51 -9.55 -12.49
#